data_AF-A0A150UB50-F1
#
_entry.id   AF-A0A150UB50-F1
#
_cell.length_a   1.000
_cell.length_b   1.000
_cell.length_c   1.000
_cell.angle_alpha   90.00
_cell.angle_beta   90.00
_cell.angle_gamma   90.00
#
_symmetry.space_group_name_H-M   'P 1'
#
loop_
_entity.id
_entity.type
_entity.pdbx_description
1 polymer ?
#
loop_
_entity_poly.entity_id
_entity_poly.type
_entity_poly.pdbx_seq_one_letter_code
_entity_poly.pdbx_strand_id
1 'polypeptide(L)'
;MEWNLVVDRRQFITTALGLSAAAIGGAPASAATMTYDEAAAISRAPLQAVPRDRELVRFATLAANSHNTQPWIFSARGNDITIAPDFSRRCPAVDPDDHHLFVSLGCAAENLILAASTLGWRADPVIDGDRIVIALEQAPPAASTLAAAIPIRQCTRAAFDGKPVAPETLRRLEDACREPDVTAILMTGRAAIAGVTDYVLEGNSAQMRDMAFMRELISWIRFNEAEALATMDGLFAPASGNPSLPSWLARPLMKLFFSENGENKKYREQLTSSAGIVVLAADRSDTSHWIAVGRACQRFGL
;
A
#
# COMPACT_ATOMS: atom_id res chain seq x y z
N MET A 1 -20.96 -14.88 -18.79
CA MET A 1 -21.40 -13.56 -18.29
C MET A 1 -20.17 -12.98 -17.61
N GLU A 2 -19.46 -12.09 -18.30
CA GLU A 2 -18.23 -11.48 -17.81
C GLU A 2 -18.58 -10.51 -16.68
N TRP A 3 -18.06 -10.75 -15.48
CA TRP A 3 -18.11 -9.76 -14.42
C TRP A 3 -16.76 -9.03 -14.45
N ASN A 4 -16.74 -7.84 -15.05
CA ASN A 4 -15.67 -6.88 -14.78
C ASN A 4 -15.89 -6.39 -13.35
N LEU A 5 -15.36 -7.13 -12.38
CA LEU A 5 -15.33 -6.71 -11.00
C LEU A 5 -14.20 -5.68 -10.84
N VAL A 6 -14.37 -4.50 -11.45
CA VAL A 6 -13.53 -3.35 -11.07
C VAL A 6 -13.89 -3.06 -9.63
N VAL A 7 -12.96 -3.32 -8.72
CA VAL A 7 -13.11 -3.04 -7.30
C VAL A 7 -11.88 -2.29 -6.86
N ASP A 8 -11.99 -0.96 -6.85
CA ASP A 8 -11.19 -0.17 -5.93
C ASP A 8 -11.81 -0.24 -4.51
N ARG A 9 -11.03 0.12 -3.48
CA ARG A 9 -11.51 0.03 -2.08
C ARG A 9 -12.77 0.89 -1.86
N ARG A 10 -12.93 1.98 -2.61
CA ARG A 10 -14.12 2.84 -2.57
C ARG A 10 -15.35 2.07 -3.05
N GLN A 11 -15.28 1.41 -4.20
CA GLN A 11 -16.34 0.56 -4.75
C GLN A 11 -16.67 -0.60 -3.80
N PHE A 12 -15.67 -1.15 -3.11
CA PHE A 12 -15.92 -2.17 -2.08
C PHE A 12 -16.80 -1.63 -0.94
N ILE A 13 -16.45 -0.47 -0.38
CA ILE A 13 -17.18 0.15 0.74
C ILE A 13 -18.58 0.60 0.31
N THR A 14 -18.72 1.24 -0.85
CA THR A 14 -20.05 1.63 -1.36
C THR A 14 -20.96 0.41 -1.55
N THR A 15 -20.41 -0.69 -2.08
CA THR A 15 -21.17 -1.94 -2.27
C THR A 15 -21.48 -2.63 -0.93
N ALA A 16 -20.57 -2.60 0.05
CA ALA A 16 -20.80 -3.15 1.39
C ALA A 16 -21.92 -2.39 2.15
N LEU A 17 -22.09 -1.11 1.85
CA LEU A 17 -23.14 -0.26 2.42
C LEU A 17 -24.45 -0.26 1.64
N GLY A 18 -24.57 -1.05 0.57
CA GLY A 18 -25.75 -1.06 -0.29
C GLY A 18 -25.98 0.26 -1.04
N LEU A 19 -24.95 1.10 -1.16
CA LEU A 19 -24.99 2.37 -1.90
C LEU A 19 -24.61 2.10 -3.36
N SER A 20 -25.60 2.16 -4.26
CA SER A 20 -25.39 2.04 -5.71
C SER A 20 -24.42 3.12 -6.21
N ALA A 21 -23.47 2.74 -7.07
CA ALA A 21 -22.48 3.64 -7.69
C ALA A 21 -23.09 4.81 -8.52
N ALA A 22 -24.41 4.86 -8.67
CA ALA A 22 -25.15 5.85 -9.44
C ALA A 22 -25.59 7.10 -8.64
N ALA A 23 -25.23 7.24 -7.37
CA ALA A 23 -25.50 8.48 -6.61
C ALA A 23 -24.48 9.60 -6.94
N ILE A 24 -24.36 9.93 -8.23
CA ILE A 24 -23.69 11.16 -8.68
C ILE A 24 -24.79 12.22 -8.80
N GLY A 25 -25.01 12.96 -7.72
CA GLY A 25 -25.90 14.13 -7.72
C GLY A 25 -27.02 14.03 -6.69
N GLY A 26 -26.84 14.77 -5.58
CA GLY A 26 -27.87 14.96 -4.55
C GLY A 26 -27.67 14.04 -3.35
N ALA A 27 -27.18 14.59 -2.24
CA ALA A 27 -27.15 13.88 -0.97
C ALA A 27 -28.58 13.71 -0.43
N PRO A 28 -29.06 12.48 -0.13
CA PRO A 28 -30.23 12.34 0.71
C PRO A 28 -29.79 12.53 2.16
N ALA A 29 -30.41 13.53 2.80
CA ALA A 29 -30.26 13.84 4.21
C ALA A 29 -30.92 12.76 5.08
N SER A 30 -30.29 11.59 5.24
CA SER A 30 -30.52 10.67 6.38
C SER A 30 -29.55 9.47 6.50
N ALA A 31 -28.44 9.42 5.75
CA ALA A 31 -27.38 8.47 6.05
C ALA A 31 -26.57 9.01 7.24
N ALA A 32 -26.55 8.30 8.37
CA ALA A 32 -25.59 8.57 9.44
C ALA A 32 -24.19 8.66 8.79
N THR A 33 -23.55 9.82 8.92
CA THR A 33 -22.28 10.11 8.25
C THR A 33 -21.22 9.18 8.81
N MET A 34 -20.94 8.09 8.10
CA MET A 34 -19.89 7.15 8.45
C MET A 34 -18.58 7.90 8.67
N THR A 35 -17.90 7.61 9.76
CA THR A 35 -16.56 8.13 10.07
C THR A 35 -15.48 7.38 9.26
N TYR A 36 -14.30 7.98 9.11
CA TYR A 36 -13.18 7.33 8.43
C TYR A 36 -12.78 6.03 9.11
N ASP A 37 -12.80 6.00 10.44
CA ASP A 37 -12.44 4.82 11.22
C ASP A 37 -13.43 3.67 11.01
N GLU A 38 -14.73 3.95 10.93
CA GLU A 38 -15.76 2.96 10.58
C GLU A 38 -15.56 2.42 9.16
N ALA A 39 -15.31 3.30 8.18
CA ALA A 39 -15.04 2.90 6.80
C ALA A 39 -13.78 2.01 6.70
N ALA A 40 -12.73 2.40 7.43
CA ALA A 40 -11.48 1.64 7.52
C ALA A 40 -11.69 0.28 8.20
N ALA A 41 -12.48 0.22 9.28
CA ALA A 41 -12.81 -1.02 9.98
C ALA A 41 -13.57 -2.00 9.07
N ILE A 42 -14.50 -1.52 8.24
CA ILE A 42 -15.21 -2.35 7.26
C ILE A 42 -14.23 -2.96 6.24
N SER A 43 -13.31 -2.14 5.70
CA SER A 43 -12.32 -2.65 4.74
C SER A 43 -11.37 -3.70 5.35
N ARG A 44 -11.11 -3.59 6.66
CA ARG A 44 -10.22 -4.45 7.45
C ARG A 44 -10.96 -5.56 8.22
N ALA A 45 -12.22 -5.83 7.88
CA ALA A 45 -12.97 -6.92 8.52
C ALA A 45 -12.26 -8.28 8.30
N PRO A 46 -12.42 -9.25 9.22
CA PRO A 46 -11.88 -10.60 9.05
C PRO A 46 -12.29 -11.24 7.71
N LEU A 47 -11.39 -12.03 7.11
CA LEU A 47 -11.63 -12.69 5.83
C LEU A 47 -12.86 -13.61 5.91
N GLN A 48 -13.74 -13.51 4.91
CA GLN A 48 -14.87 -14.43 4.74
C GLN A 48 -14.62 -15.36 3.55
N ALA A 49 -15.22 -16.55 3.57
CA ALA A 49 -15.09 -17.51 2.48
C ALA A 49 -15.94 -17.16 1.24
N VAL A 50 -17.02 -16.39 1.42
CA VAL A 50 -18.01 -16.09 0.37
C VAL A 50 -18.41 -14.61 0.40
N PRO A 51 -18.52 -13.93 -0.76
CA PRO A 51 -18.14 -14.41 -2.09
C PRO A 51 -16.61 -14.40 -2.27
N ARG A 52 -16.04 -15.56 -2.61
CA ARG A 52 -14.59 -15.83 -2.69
C ARG A 52 -13.81 -14.70 -3.36
N ASP A 53 -14.11 -14.41 -4.62
CA ASP A 53 -13.33 -13.47 -5.43
C ASP A 53 -13.36 -12.05 -4.86
N ARG A 54 -14.50 -11.62 -4.33
CA ARG A 54 -14.66 -10.31 -3.69
C ARG A 54 -13.81 -10.19 -2.42
N GLU A 55 -13.77 -11.24 -1.61
CA GLU A 55 -13.00 -11.27 -0.37
C GLU A 55 -11.49 -11.32 -0.62
N LEU A 56 -11.07 -12.10 -1.62
CA LEU A 56 -9.69 -12.14 -2.09
C LEU A 56 -9.22 -10.78 -2.62
N VAL A 57 -10.03 -10.14 -3.47
CA VAL A 57 -9.75 -8.79 -3.98
C VAL A 57 -9.74 -7.76 -2.84
N ARG A 58 -10.67 -7.82 -1.89
CA ARG A 58 -10.68 -6.94 -0.72
C ARG A 58 -9.38 -7.02 0.06
N PHE A 59 -8.91 -8.24 0.36
CA PHE A 59 -7.63 -8.45 1.04
C PHE A 59 -6.44 -7.94 0.21
N ALA A 60 -6.47 -8.15 -1.12
CA ALA A 60 -5.49 -7.59 -2.03
C ALA A 60 -5.43 -6.05 -1.92
N THR A 61 -6.58 -5.37 -1.82
CA THR A 61 -6.62 -3.90 -1.69
C THR A 61 -5.99 -3.35 -0.40
N LEU A 62 -5.71 -4.20 0.61
CA LEU A 62 -5.03 -3.81 1.85
C LEU A 62 -3.50 -3.71 1.71
N ALA A 63 -2.98 -4.03 0.53
CA ALA A 63 -1.56 -3.99 0.19
C ALA A 63 -0.95 -2.59 0.31
N ALA A 64 0.33 -2.55 0.67
CA ALA A 64 1.10 -1.32 0.63
C ALA A 64 1.27 -0.86 -0.83
N ASN A 65 1.14 0.45 -1.05
CA ASN A 65 1.29 1.07 -2.37
C ASN A 65 1.68 2.56 -2.22
N SER A 66 2.35 3.12 -3.24
CA SER A 66 2.84 4.51 -3.19
C SER A 66 1.69 5.50 -3.07
N HIS A 67 1.86 6.52 -2.21
CA HIS A 67 0.85 7.52 -1.86
C HIS A 67 -0.56 7.00 -1.51
N ASN A 68 -0.73 5.69 -1.30
CA ASN A 68 -2.02 5.03 -1.23
C ASN A 68 -2.90 5.29 -2.49
N THR A 69 -2.29 5.37 -3.69
CA THR A 69 -2.99 5.57 -4.98
C THR A 69 -3.85 4.40 -5.40
N GLN A 70 -3.52 3.18 -4.94
CA GLN A 70 -4.17 1.91 -5.27
C GLN A 70 -4.23 1.66 -6.79
N PRO A 71 -3.07 1.54 -7.47
CA PRO A 71 -2.98 1.68 -8.92
C PRO A 71 -3.26 0.35 -9.66
N TRP A 72 -4.31 -0.35 -9.26
CA TRP A 72 -4.66 -1.69 -9.74
C TRP A 72 -6.11 -1.77 -10.20
N ILE A 73 -6.35 -2.61 -11.22
CA ILE A 73 -7.66 -3.00 -11.70
C ILE A 73 -7.77 -4.51 -11.58
N PHE A 74 -8.73 -4.97 -10.80
CA PHE A 74 -9.03 -6.40 -10.67
C PHE A 74 -10.08 -6.82 -11.70
N SER A 75 -9.96 -8.05 -12.19
CA SER A 75 -11.04 -8.74 -12.91
C SER A 75 -11.04 -10.22 -12.52
N ALA A 76 -12.23 -10.81 -12.41
CA ALA A 76 -12.38 -12.22 -12.04
C ALA A 76 -13.17 -12.95 -13.13
N ARG A 77 -12.62 -14.07 -13.62
CA ARG A 77 -13.25 -14.90 -14.64
C ARG A 77 -13.03 -16.37 -14.34
N GLY A 78 -14.10 -17.07 -13.97
CA GLY A 78 -14.01 -18.48 -13.60
C GLY A 78 -13.20 -18.66 -12.32
N ASN A 79 -12.01 -19.25 -12.44
CA ASN A 79 -11.07 -19.42 -11.33
C ASN A 79 -9.85 -18.50 -11.43
N ASP A 80 -9.83 -17.57 -12.38
CA ASP A 80 -8.71 -16.65 -12.55
C ASP A 80 -9.07 -15.28 -11.99
N ILE A 81 -8.15 -14.70 -11.23
CA ILE A 81 -8.18 -13.27 -10.86
C ILE A 81 -6.99 -12.60 -11.55
N THR A 82 -7.27 -11.58 -12.34
CA THR A 82 -6.25 -10.76 -12.99
C THR A 82 -6.09 -9.43 -12.26
N ILE A 83 -4.85 -8.98 -12.10
CA ILE A 83 -4.46 -7.66 -11.61
C ILE A 83 -3.77 -6.94 -12.75
N ALA A 84 -4.41 -5.89 -13.27
CA ALA A 84 -3.85 -5.02 -14.31
C ALA A 84 -3.47 -3.66 -13.73
N PRO A 85 -2.47 -2.96 -14.30
CA PRO A 85 -2.07 -1.64 -13.86
C PRO A 85 -3.14 -0.60 -14.20
N ASP A 86 -3.46 0.28 -13.25
CA ASP A 86 -4.26 1.49 -13.51
C ASP A 86 -3.32 2.68 -13.77
N PHE A 87 -2.93 2.87 -15.03
CA PHE A 87 -2.08 4.00 -15.42
C PHE A 87 -2.74 5.37 -15.21
N SER A 88 -4.06 5.44 -15.00
CA SER A 88 -4.73 6.72 -14.64
C SER A 88 -4.40 7.18 -13.22
N ARG A 89 -3.91 6.26 -12.37
CA ARG A 89 -3.51 6.49 -10.98
C ARG A 89 -1.99 6.54 -10.78
N ARG A 90 -1.21 6.54 -11.87
CA ARG A 90 0.26 6.62 -11.80
C ARG A 90 0.74 7.99 -11.30
N CYS A 91 1.97 8.04 -10.80
CA CYS A 91 2.57 9.22 -10.20
C CYS A 91 3.87 9.60 -10.95
N PRO A 92 3.78 10.20 -12.16
CA PRO A 92 4.94 10.37 -13.03
C PRO A 92 6.05 11.28 -12.48
N ALA A 93 5.78 12.10 -11.46
CA ALA A 93 6.84 12.93 -10.86
C ALA A 93 7.70 12.14 -9.85
N VAL A 94 7.07 11.34 -8.98
CA VAL A 94 7.79 10.47 -8.02
C VAL A 94 8.24 9.13 -8.63
N ASP A 95 7.55 8.67 -9.66
CA ASP A 95 7.67 7.34 -10.28
C ASP A 95 7.68 7.45 -11.81
N PRO A 96 8.72 8.07 -12.42
CA PRO A 96 8.73 8.38 -13.85
C PRO A 96 8.77 7.15 -14.78
N ASP A 97 9.21 6.01 -14.28
CA ASP A 97 9.32 4.72 -14.97
C ASP A 97 8.26 3.70 -14.50
N ASP A 98 7.26 4.13 -13.70
CA ASP A 98 6.14 3.34 -13.20
C ASP A 98 6.57 2.12 -12.33
N HIS A 99 7.79 2.08 -11.80
CA HIS A 99 8.25 0.95 -10.98
C HIS A 99 7.53 0.87 -9.63
N HIS A 100 7.22 1.99 -8.97
CA HIS A 100 6.40 1.96 -7.76
C HIS A 100 5.00 1.41 -8.02
N LEU A 101 4.44 1.67 -9.20
CA LEU A 101 3.17 1.09 -9.64
C LEU A 101 3.25 -0.43 -9.68
N PHE A 102 4.25 -1.00 -10.36
CA PHE A 102 4.40 -2.46 -10.48
C PHE A 102 4.78 -3.14 -9.15
N VAL A 103 5.59 -2.50 -8.31
CA VAL A 103 5.83 -2.93 -6.92
C VAL A 103 4.51 -3.00 -6.16
N SER A 104 3.62 -2.01 -6.33
CA SER A 104 2.30 -2.00 -5.67
C SER A 104 1.40 -3.16 -6.12
N LEU A 105 1.44 -3.52 -7.41
CA LEU A 105 0.75 -4.71 -7.94
C LEU A 105 1.28 -6.00 -7.32
N GLY A 106 2.61 -6.12 -7.15
CA GLY A 106 3.24 -7.24 -6.45
C GLY A 106 2.75 -7.37 -5.01
N CYS A 107 2.65 -6.25 -4.27
CA CYS A 107 2.09 -6.25 -2.93
C CYS A 107 0.63 -6.76 -2.91
N ALA A 108 -0.19 -6.32 -3.87
CA ALA A 108 -1.59 -6.73 -3.98
C ALA A 108 -1.73 -8.24 -4.29
N ALA A 109 -0.91 -8.75 -5.22
CA ALA A 109 -0.85 -10.16 -5.56
C ALA A 109 -0.49 -11.03 -4.34
N GLU A 110 0.50 -10.60 -3.55
CA GLU A 110 0.93 -11.37 -2.38
C GLU A 110 -0.15 -11.47 -1.31
N ASN A 111 -0.85 -10.36 -1.02
CA ASN A 111 -1.99 -10.38 -0.12
C ASN A 111 -3.09 -11.33 -0.60
N LEU A 112 -3.37 -11.33 -1.91
CA LEU A 112 -4.36 -12.22 -2.51
C LEU A 112 -3.97 -13.69 -2.34
N ILE A 113 -2.72 -14.04 -2.63
CA ILE A 113 -2.19 -15.41 -2.51
C ILE A 113 -2.27 -15.89 -1.06
N LEU A 114 -1.85 -15.06 -0.11
CA LEU A 114 -1.94 -15.36 1.32
C LEU A 114 -3.39 -15.57 1.76
N ALA A 115 -4.31 -14.70 1.36
CA ALA A 115 -5.74 -14.86 1.67
C ALA A 115 -6.33 -16.14 1.05
N ALA A 116 -6.02 -16.42 -0.23
CA ALA A 116 -6.46 -17.61 -0.95
C ALA A 116 -6.06 -18.90 -0.22
N SER A 117 -4.82 -18.98 0.26
CA SER A 117 -4.31 -20.15 0.98
C SER A 117 -5.15 -20.49 2.23
N THR A 118 -5.61 -19.47 2.96
CA THR A 118 -6.44 -19.67 4.16
C THR A 118 -7.87 -20.11 3.85
N LEU A 119 -8.34 -19.86 2.62
CA LEU A 119 -9.66 -20.27 2.14
C LEU A 119 -9.65 -21.61 1.39
N GLY A 120 -8.52 -22.32 1.36
CA GLY A 120 -8.41 -23.60 0.66
C GLY A 120 -8.19 -23.46 -0.84
N TRP A 121 -7.45 -22.44 -1.25
CA TRP A 121 -7.07 -22.22 -2.64
C TRP A 121 -5.56 -22.04 -2.75
N ARG A 122 -4.93 -22.81 -3.63
CA ARG A 122 -3.61 -22.48 -4.15
C ARG A 122 -3.78 -21.42 -5.22
N ALA A 123 -2.94 -20.39 -5.17
CA ALA A 123 -2.97 -19.23 -6.05
C ALA A 123 -1.60 -19.10 -6.70
N ASP A 124 -1.52 -19.40 -7.99
CA ASP A 124 -0.25 -19.44 -8.73
C ASP A 124 -0.17 -18.21 -9.65
N PRO A 125 0.64 -17.18 -9.31
CA PRO A 125 0.73 -15.96 -10.10
C PRO A 125 1.61 -16.15 -11.35
N VAL A 126 1.12 -15.70 -12.49
CA VAL A 126 1.85 -15.62 -13.76
C VAL A 126 1.84 -14.18 -14.25
N ILE A 127 3.02 -13.67 -14.61
CA ILE A 127 3.15 -12.33 -15.19
C ILE A 127 2.92 -12.46 -16.70
N ASP A 128 1.88 -11.78 -17.19
CA ASP A 128 1.49 -11.74 -18.60
C ASP A 128 1.54 -10.30 -19.10
N GLY A 129 2.65 -9.94 -19.74
CA GLY A 129 2.94 -8.56 -20.13
C GLY A 129 3.05 -7.64 -18.92
N ASP A 130 2.09 -6.72 -18.78
CA ASP A 130 1.99 -5.76 -17.67
C ASP A 130 1.03 -6.23 -16.55
N ARG A 131 0.45 -7.43 -16.66
CA ARG A 131 -0.58 -7.94 -15.75
C ARG A 131 -0.09 -9.13 -14.94
N ILE A 132 -0.77 -9.38 -13.83
CA ILE A 132 -0.61 -10.59 -13.03
C ILE A 132 -1.89 -11.41 -13.15
N VAL A 133 -1.81 -12.60 -13.71
CA VAL A 133 -2.92 -13.56 -13.78
C VAL A 133 -2.70 -14.60 -12.69
N ILE A 134 -3.69 -14.77 -11.81
CA ILE A 134 -3.62 -15.68 -10.68
C ILE A 134 -4.68 -16.76 -10.86
N ALA A 135 -4.24 -17.97 -11.20
CA ALA A 135 -5.10 -19.14 -11.29
C ALA A 135 -5.37 -19.70 -9.89
N LEU A 136 -6.64 -19.92 -9.57
CA LEU A 136 -7.08 -20.49 -8.28
C LEU A 136 -7.43 -21.96 -8.43
N GLU A 137 -6.69 -22.81 -7.72
CA GLU A 137 -6.95 -24.24 -7.64
C GLU A 137 -7.30 -24.67 -6.22
N GLN A 138 -8.24 -25.61 -6.07
CA GLN A 138 -8.59 -26.11 -4.75
C GLN A 138 -7.39 -26.78 -4.09
N ALA A 139 -7.17 -26.47 -2.83
CA ALA A 139 -6.13 -27.05 -2.00
C ALA A 139 -6.60 -27.12 -0.53
N PRO A 140 -5.99 -27.96 0.32
CA PRO A 140 -6.26 -27.91 1.75
C PRO A 140 -5.99 -26.49 2.31
N PRO A 141 -6.90 -25.93 3.12
CA PRO A 141 -6.65 -24.65 3.79
C PRO A 141 -5.38 -24.68 4.63
N ALA A 142 -4.57 -23.64 4.53
CA ALA A 142 -3.36 -23.47 5.33
C ALA A 142 -3.52 -22.25 6.26
N ALA A 143 -3.28 -22.44 7.55
CA ALA A 143 -3.18 -21.31 8.47
C ALA A 143 -1.96 -20.46 8.09
N SER A 144 -2.14 -19.14 8.01
CA SER A 144 -1.06 -18.21 7.68
C SER A 144 -1.07 -17.04 8.65
N THR A 145 -0.02 -16.91 9.44
CA THR A 145 0.15 -15.75 10.34
C THR A 145 0.29 -14.45 9.54
N LEU A 146 0.88 -14.50 8.35
CA LEU A 146 0.98 -13.35 7.45
C LEU A 146 -0.39 -12.92 6.95
N ALA A 147 -1.26 -13.87 6.56
CA ALA A 147 -2.63 -13.54 6.15
C ALA A 147 -3.44 -12.88 7.29
N ALA A 148 -3.24 -13.35 8.53
CA ALA A 148 -3.86 -12.74 9.72
C ALA A 148 -3.35 -11.33 10.01
N ALA A 149 -2.13 -10.98 9.58
CA ALA A 149 -1.55 -9.66 9.74
C ALA A 149 -2.08 -8.62 8.73
N ILE A 150 -2.59 -9.05 7.57
CA ILE A 150 -3.05 -8.16 6.48
C ILE A 150 -4.01 -7.05 6.98
N PRO A 151 -5.05 -7.35 7.78
CA PRO A 151 -6.01 -6.32 8.20
C PRO A 151 -5.48 -5.34 9.25
N ILE A 152 -4.46 -5.73 10.00
CA ILE A 152 -3.92 -4.94 11.12
C ILE A 152 -2.63 -4.19 10.75
N ARG A 153 -1.99 -4.57 9.64
CA ARG A 153 -0.77 -3.94 9.15
C ARG A 153 -1.00 -2.46 8.80
N GLN A 154 -0.10 -1.60 9.28
CA GLN A 154 -0.08 -0.16 8.98
C GLN A 154 1.35 0.31 8.69
N CYS A 155 1.48 1.46 8.01
CA CYS A 155 2.77 2.13 7.83
C CYS A 155 2.96 3.17 8.92
N THR A 156 3.83 2.91 9.89
CA THR A 156 4.11 3.82 10.99
C THR A 156 5.23 4.80 10.60
N ARG A 157 5.00 6.10 10.80
CA ARG A 157 5.95 7.19 10.53
C ARG A 157 6.28 7.97 11.81
N ALA A 158 6.54 7.26 12.89
CA ALA A 158 6.89 7.81 14.20
C ALA A 158 8.36 7.51 14.54
N ALA A 159 8.88 8.19 15.57
CA ALA A 159 10.14 7.76 16.17
C ALA A 159 9.96 6.38 16.83
N PHE A 160 10.96 5.52 16.67
CA PHE A 160 11.00 4.20 17.31
C PHE A 160 11.80 4.28 18.63
N ASP A 161 11.85 3.19 19.39
CA ASP A 161 12.47 3.17 20.71
C ASP A 161 14.00 2.97 20.70
N GLY A 162 14.62 2.85 19.51
CA GLY A 162 16.06 2.69 19.33
C GLY A 162 16.62 1.33 19.76
N LYS A 163 15.78 0.38 20.19
CA LYS A 163 16.26 -0.93 20.64
C LYS A 163 16.62 -1.82 19.46
N PRO A 164 17.68 -2.62 19.57
CA PRO A 164 18.02 -3.60 18.54
C PRO A 164 16.95 -4.69 18.47
N VAL A 165 16.71 -5.18 17.25
CA VAL A 165 15.85 -6.35 17.02
C VAL A 165 16.64 -7.63 17.35
N ALA A 166 15.98 -8.60 17.97
CA ALA A 166 16.59 -9.89 18.28
C ALA A 166 17.06 -10.60 17.00
N PRO A 167 18.23 -11.29 17.00
CA PRO A 167 18.74 -11.98 15.81
C PRO A 167 17.76 -12.98 15.19
N GLU A 168 16.95 -13.66 16.02
CA GLU A 168 15.90 -14.56 15.56
C GLU A 168 14.84 -13.84 14.71
N THR A 169 14.40 -12.67 15.18
CA THR A 169 13.42 -11.85 14.45
C THR A 169 14.01 -11.34 13.14
N LEU A 170 15.29 -10.94 13.11
CA LEU A 170 15.97 -10.54 11.87
C LEU A 170 16.00 -11.68 10.84
N ARG A 171 16.33 -12.90 11.26
CA ARG A 171 16.29 -14.08 10.38
C ARG A 171 14.89 -14.35 9.84
N ARG A 172 13.87 -14.25 10.69
CA ARG A 172 12.47 -14.41 10.26
C ARG A 172 12.05 -13.34 9.23
N LEU A 173 12.49 -12.10 9.41
CA LEU A 173 12.24 -11.01 8.46
C LEU A 173 12.97 -11.25 7.13
N GLU A 174 14.23 -11.69 7.17
CA GLU A 174 15.00 -12.06 5.98
C GLU A 174 14.34 -13.22 5.23
N ASP A 175 13.92 -14.26 5.96
CA ASP A 175 13.23 -15.43 5.40
C ASP A 175 11.88 -15.06 4.77
N ALA A 176 11.13 -14.12 5.36
CA ALA A 176 9.89 -13.60 4.80
C ALA A 176 10.12 -12.85 3.47
N CYS A 177 11.25 -12.18 3.32
CA CYS A 177 11.61 -11.47 2.09
C CYS A 177 12.05 -12.39 0.94
N ARG A 178 12.27 -13.69 1.17
CA ARG A 178 12.76 -14.59 0.12
C ARG A 178 11.83 -14.56 -1.10
N GLU A 179 12.38 -14.18 -2.24
CA GLU A 179 11.73 -14.18 -3.55
C GLU A 179 12.84 -14.44 -4.58
N PRO A 180 12.60 -15.25 -5.62
CA PRO A 180 13.56 -15.40 -6.72
C PRO A 180 13.99 -14.03 -7.26
N ASP A 181 15.29 -13.90 -7.55
CA ASP A 181 15.91 -12.71 -8.16
C ASP A 181 15.76 -11.40 -7.34
N VAL A 182 15.39 -11.52 -6.06
CA VAL A 182 15.34 -10.39 -5.10
C VAL A 182 16.22 -10.70 -3.89
N THR A 183 17.14 -9.78 -3.60
CA THR A 183 18.01 -9.83 -2.43
C THR A 183 17.52 -8.89 -1.34
N ALA A 184 17.40 -9.40 -0.11
CA ALA A 184 17.14 -8.59 1.08
C ALA A 184 18.44 -8.22 1.78
N ILE A 185 18.74 -6.94 1.89
CA ILE A 185 19.94 -6.41 2.53
C ILE A 185 19.52 -5.76 3.86
N LEU A 186 19.79 -6.45 4.97
CA LEU A 186 19.50 -5.98 6.31
C LEU A 186 20.66 -5.15 6.89
N MET A 187 20.37 -3.91 7.27
CA MET A 187 21.34 -2.94 7.77
C MET A 187 20.95 -2.50 9.19
N THR A 188 21.59 -3.07 10.20
CA THR A 188 21.35 -2.75 11.63
C THR A 188 22.48 -1.95 12.27
N GLY A 189 23.65 -1.91 11.64
CA GLY A 189 24.80 -1.14 12.11
C GLY A 189 24.55 0.36 12.04
N ARG A 190 24.91 1.09 13.10
CA ARG A 190 24.66 2.55 13.19
C ARG A 190 25.29 3.34 12.06
N ALA A 191 26.50 2.96 11.62
CA ALA A 191 27.18 3.60 10.49
C ALA A 191 26.46 3.34 9.16
N ALA A 192 25.94 2.12 8.97
CA ALA A 192 25.19 1.74 7.78
C ALA A 192 23.85 2.50 7.70
N ILE A 193 23.13 2.59 8.82
CA ILE A 193 21.90 3.39 8.94
C ILE A 193 22.18 4.87 8.67
N ALA A 194 23.28 5.42 9.20
CA ALA A 194 23.66 6.81 8.93
C ALA A 194 23.94 7.06 7.44
N GLY A 195 24.68 6.15 6.78
CA GLY A 195 24.93 6.25 5.33
C GLY A 195 23.65 6.23 4.50
N VAL A 196 22.69 5.34 4.81
CA VAL A 196 21.38 5.34 4.14
C VAL A 196 20.59 6.61 4.46
N THR A 197 20.67 7.10 5.70
CA THR A 197 20.01 8.34 6.11
C THR A 197 20.46 9.50 5.25
N ASP A 198 21.77 9.64 4.99
CA ASP A 198 22.28 10.74 4.16
C ASP A 198 21.68 10.71 2.75
N TYR A 199 21.60 9.55 2.10
CA TYR A 199 20.95 9.40 0.79
C TYR A 199 19.45 9.68 0.82
N VAL A 200 18.74 9.24 1.85
CA VAL A 200 17.29 9.53 2.01
C VAL A 200 17.06 11.03 2.16
N LEU A 201 17.91 11.73 2.92
CA LEU A 201 17.80 13.18 3.09
C LEU A 201 18.13 13.94 1.81
N GLU A 202 19.15 13.51 1.06
CA GLU A 202 19.47 14.07 -0.25
C GLU A 202 18.30 13.91 -1.24
N GLY A 203 17.74 12.70 -1.33
CA GLY A 203 16.57 12.41 -2.16
C GLY A 203 15.35 13.25 -1.78
N ASN A 204 15.05 13.37 -0.48
CA ASN A 204 13.95 14.20 0.00
C ASN A 204 14.17 15.68 -0.34
N SER A 205 15.38 16.21 -0.14
CA SER A 205 15.72 17.58 -0.53
C SER A 205 15.53 17.81 -2.03
N ALA A 206 15.91 16.86 -2.89
CA ALA A 206 15.69 16.95 -4.33
C ALA A 206 14.19 16.99 -4.68
N GLN A 207 13.40 16.09 -4.09
CA GLN A 207 11.94 16.04 -4.28
C GLN A 207 11.23 17.31 -3.78
N MET A 208 11.59 17.80 -2.58
CA MET A 208 10.99 19.00 -1.99
C MET A 208 11.22 20.27 -2.83
N ARG A 209 12.30 20.30 -3.61
CA ARG A 209 12.63 21.41 -4.52
C ARG A 209 12.00 21.26 -5.91
N ASP A 210 11.48 20.07 -6.24
CA ASP A 210 10.77 19.83 -7.49
C ASP A 210 9.29 20.22 -7.39
N MET A 211 8.90 21.22 -8.17
CA MET A 211 7.52 21.70 -8.25
C MET A 211 6.56 20.68 -8.89
N ALA A 212 7.03 19.78 -9.74
CA ALA A 212 6.20 18.71 -10.29
C ALA A 212 5.86 17.69 -9.19
N PHE A 213 6.88 17.18 -8.49
CA PHE A 213 6.70 16.32 -7.33
C PHE A 213 5.78 16.94 -6.28
N MET A 214 6.01 18.21 -5.91
CA MET A 214 5.19 18.86 -4.87
C MET A 214 3.72 18.99 -5.25
N ARG A 215 3.41 19.29 -6.51
CA ARG A 215 2.02 19.34 -6.98
C ARG A 215 1.36 17.96 -6.94
N GLU A 216 2.09 16.92 -7.33
CA GLU A 216 1.65 15.54 -7.29
C GLU A 216 1.42 15.06 -5.85
N LEU A 217 2.39 15.27 -4.94
CA LEU A 217 2.23 14.90 -3.53
C LEU A 217 1.01 15.58 -2.91
N ILE A 218 0.82 16.88 -3.14
CA ILE A 218 -0.33 17.64 -2.61
C ILE A 218 -1.65 17.11 -3.16
N SER A 219 -1.71 16.67 -4.42
CA SER A 219 -2.94 16.11 -5.00
C SER A 219 -3.33 14.78 -4.38
N TRP A 220 -2.36 14.05 -3.80
CA TRP A 220 -2.58 12.79 -3.09
C TRP A 220 -2.79 12.93 -1.58
N ILE A 221 -2.67 14.12 -1.00
CA ILE A 221 -3.02 14.34 0.41
C ILE A 221 -4.55 14.51 0.56
N ARG A 222 -5.12 13.89 1.59
CA ARG A 222 -6.49 14.10 2.06
C ARG A 222 -6.41 14.88 3.37
N PHE A 223 -6.86 16.13 3.36
CA PHE A 223 -6.62 17.08 4.47
C PHE A 223 -7.60 16.92 5.62
N ASN A 224 -8.74 16.28 5.37
CA ASN A 224 -9.80 16.06 6.36
C ASN A 224 -10.54 14.75 6.09
N GLU A 225 -11.35 14.36 7.07
CA GLU A 225 -12.11 13.11 7.08
C GLU A 225 -13.08 13.02 5.90
N ALA A 226 -13.75 14.12 5.53
CA ALA A 226 -14.69 14.13 4.41
C ALA A 226 -14.00 13.81 3.07
N GLU A 227 -12.82 14.38 2.80
CA GLU A 227 -12.03 14.04 1.61
C GLU A 227 -11.55 12.59 1.63
N ALA A 228 -11.07 12.13 2.79
CA ALA A 228 -10.56 10.76 2.95
C ALA A 228 -11.67 9.73 2.73
N LEU A 229 -12.89 9.98 3.23
CA LEU A 229 -14.07 9.15 3.02
C LEU A 229 -14.59 9.20 1.58
N ALA A 230 -14.60 10.37 0.97
CA ALA A 230 -15.11 10.54 -0.40
C ALA A 230 -14.27 9.79 -1.44
N THR A 231 -12.97 9.70 -1.20
CA THR A 231 -12.00 9.12 -2.15
C THR A 231 -11.53 7.73 -1.76
N MET A 232 -11.44 7.42 -0.46
CA MET A 232 -10.89 6.18 0.10
C MET A 232 -9.47 5.84 -0.41
N ASP A 233 -8.72 6.85 -0.84
CA ASP A 233 -7.36 6.76 -1.34
C ASP A 233 -6.51 7.95 -0.83
N GLY A 234 -5.25 7.98 -1.23
CA GLY A 234 -4.35 9.07 -0.84
C GLY A 234 -3.88 8.98 0.62
N LEU A 235 -3.04 9.94 0.98
CA LEU A 235 -2.46 10.09 2.30
C LEU A 235 -3.37 10.92 3.20
N PHE A 236 -4.07 10.27 4.12
CA PHE A 236 -4.85 10.97 5.13
C PHE A 236 -3.92 11.70 6.12
N ALA A 237 -3.96 13.03 6.11
CA ALA A 237 -2.98 13.86 6.81
C ALA A 237 -2.84 13.55 8.32
N PRO A 238 -3.94 13.31 9.08
CA PRO A 238 -3.87 12.86 10.48
C PRO A 238 -3.13 11.55 10.70
N ALA A 239 -3.11 10.63 9.73
CA ALA A 239 -2.36 9.39 9.84
C ALA A 239 -0.82 9.62 9.84
N SER A 240 -0.37 10.83 9.50
CA SER A 240 1.03 11.26 9.58
C SER A 240 1.26 12.31 10.68
N GLY A 241 0.33 12.44 11.63
CA GLY A 241 0.44 13.37 12.76
C GLY A 241 0.12 14.84 12.44
N ASN A 242 -0.42 15.13 11.25
CA ASN A 242 -0.84 16.48 10.87
C ASN A 242 -2.29 16.75 11.29
N PRO A 243 -2.66 17.99 11.65
CA PRO A 243 -4.04 18.31 12.02
C PRO A 243 -5.00 18.16 10.82
N SER A 244 -6.25 17.79 11.11
CA SER A 244 -7.35 17.83 10.14
C SER A 244 -7.75 19.28 9.89
N LEU A 245 -7.72 19.72 8.63
CA LEU A 245 -7.99 21.11 8.24
C LEU A 245 -8.87 21.17 6.98
N PRO A 246 -9.73 22.20 6.83
CA PRO A 246 -10.38 22.49 5.57
C PRO A 246 -9.35 22.70 4.46
N SER A 247 -9.58 22.11 3.29
CA SER A 247 -8.58 22.04 2.21
C SER A 247 -8.19 23.41 1.65
N TRP A 248 -9.12 24.35 1.64
CA TRP A 248 -8.87 25.74 1.22
C TRP A 248 -7.91 26.47 2.18
N LEU A 249 -7.84 26.04 3.44
CA LEU A 249 -6.92 26.57 4.45
C LEU A 249 -5.60 25.78 4.46
N ALA A 250 -5.66 24.45 4.30
CA ALA A 250 -4.50 23.59 4.34
C ALA A 250 -3.56 23.83 3.14
N ARG A 251 -4.10 23.93 1.92
CA ARG A 251 -3.29 24.06 0.69
C ARG A 251 -2.38 25.30 0.68
N PRO A 252 -2.85 26.51 1.04
CA PRO A 252 -1.96 27.68 1.17
C PRO A 252 -0.92 27.54 2.28
N LEU A 253 -1.27 26.87 3.38
CA LEU A 253 -0.39 26.67 4.52
C LEU A 253 0.60 25.51 4.35
N MET A 254 0.52 24.73 3.27
CA MET A 254 1.39 23.57 3.05
C MET A 254 2.88 23.92 3.15
N LYS A 255 3.31 25.07 2.64
CA LYS A 255 4.71 25.50 2.72
C LYS A 255 5.20 25.79 4.15
N LEU A 256 4.29 26.01 5.09
CA LEU A 256 4.61 26.21 6.52
C LEU A 256 4.75 24.88 7.26
N PHE A 257 3.99 23.86 6.86
CA PHE A 257 4.01 22.54 7.48
C PHE A 257 4.98 21.55 6.81
N PHE A 258 5.24 21.71 5.51
CA PHE A 258 6.16 20.93 4.69
C PHE A 258 7.32 21.82 4.24
N SER A 259 8.30 21.97 5.11
CA SER A 259 9.58 22.59 4.77
C SER A 259 10.66 21.52 4.62
N GLU A 260 11.61 21.75 3.72
CA GLU A 260 12.74 20.83 3.51
C GLU A 260 13.45 20.48 4.82
N ASN A 261 13.79 21.51 5.62
CA ASN A 261 14.46 21.32 6.91
C ASN A 261 13.59 20.53 7.91
N GLY A 262 12.28 20.78 7.93
CA GLY A 262 11.34 20.09 8.81
C GLY A 262 11.20 18.61 8.45
N GLU A 263 11.00 18.29 7.18
CA GLU A 263 10.88 16.90 6.71
C GLU A 263 12.20 16.14 6.86
N ASN A 264 13.34 16.77 6.51
CA ASN A 264 14.65 16.16 6.74
C ASN A 264 14.97 15.91 8.21
N LYS A 265 14.48 16.78 9.12
CA LYS A 265 14.61 16.54 10.55
C LYS A 265 13.80 15.31 10.98
N LYS A 266 12.54 15.18 10.53
CA LYS A 266 11.69 14.02 10.80
C LYS A 266 12.30 12.72 10.29
N TYR A 267 12.75 12.68 9.03
CA TYR A 267 13.36 11.47 8.45
C TYR A 267 14.63 11.06 9.18
N ARG A 268 15.47 12.02 9.58
CA ARG A 268 16.65 11.75 10.41
C ARG A 268 16.25 11.13 11.74
N GLU A 269 15.26 11.69 12.44
CA GLU A 269 14.78 11.16 13.73
C GLU A 269 14.20 9.74 13.58
N GLN A 270 13.39 9.49 12.55
CA GLN A 270 12.79 8.18 12.26
C GLN A 270 13.86 7.12 11.96
N LEU A 271 14.82 7.42 11.06
CA LEU A 271 15.87 6.46 10.69
C LEU A 271 16.88 6.24 11.82
N THR A 272 17.26 7.30 12.54
CA THR A 272 18.21 7.19 13.67
C THR A 272 17.62 6.41 14.85
N SER A 273 16.30 6.44 15.02
CA SER A 273 15.59 5.68 16.06
C SER A 273 15.19 4.27 15.62
N SER A 274 15.24 3.96 14.31
CA SER A 274 14.90 2.64 13.77
C SER A 274 15.87 1.57 14.22
N ALA A 275 15.38 0.35 14.43
CA ALA A 275 16.21 -0.80 14.80
C ALA A 275 17.07 -1.32 13.64
N GLY A 276 16.70 -1.01 12.41
CA GLY A 276 17.40 -1.38 11.19
C GLY A 276 16.66 -0.90 9.95
N ILE A 277 17.32 -1.03 8.81
CA ILE A 277 16.78 -0.77 7.49
C ILE A 277 16.87 -2.06 6.67
N VAL A 278 15.84 -2.34 5.87
CA VAL A 278 15.91 -3.36 4.83
C VAL A 278 15.91 -2.68 3.47
N VAL A 279 16.80 -3.11 2.58
CA VAL A 279 16.77 -2.76 1.16
C VAL A 279 16.45 -4.03 0.38
N LEU A 280 15.42 -3.97 -0.44
CA LEU A 280 15.05 -5.05 -1.36
C LEU A 280 15.54 -4.67 -2.75
N ALA A 281 16.52 -5.41 -3.25
CA ALA A 281 17.15 -5.15 -4.54
C ALA A 281 16.86 -6.31 -5.49
N ALA A 282 16.34 -6.02 -6.67
CA ALA A 282 16.18 -7.01 -7.72
C ALA A 282 17.40 -7.04 -8.64
N ASP A 283 17.67 -8.20 -9.24
CA ASP A 283 18.80 -8.38 -10.16
C ASP A 283 18.66 -7.57 -11.46
N ARG A 284 17.42 -7.22 -11.83
CA ARG A 284 17.09 -6.42 -13.02
C ARG A 284 16.01 -5.39 -12.71
N SER A 285 15.99 -4.32 -13.49
CA SER A 285 14.95 -3.29 -13.42
C SER A 285 13.96 -3.47 -14.58
N ASP A 286 13.00 -4.39 -14.38
CA ASP A 286 11.88 -4.62 -15.30
C ASP A 286 10.61 -5.00 -14.52
N THR A 287 9.47 -5.00 -15.21
CA THR A 287 8.15 -5.27 -14.62
C THR A 287 8.12 -6.54 -13.76
N SER A 288 8.76 -7.62 -14.21
CA SER A 288 8.72 -8.89 -13.50
C SER A 288 9.46 -8.82 -12.16
N HIS A 289 10.61 -8.15 -12.15
CA HIS A 289 11.43 -7.95 -10.98
C HIS A 289 10.83 -6.92 -10.01
N TRP A 290 10.18 -5.87 -10.51
CA TRP A 290 9.44 -4.91 -9.67
C TRP A 290 8.27 -5.58 -8.95
N ILE A 291 7.52 -6.44 -9.65
CA ILE A 291 6.45 -7.25 -9.04
C ILE A 291 7.03 -8.18 -7.96
N ALA A 292 8.16 -8.85 -8.24
CA ALA A 292 8.84 -9.71 -7.26
C ALA A 292 9.26 -8.92 -6.00
N VAL A 293 9.84 -7.73 -6.16
CA VAL A 293 10.17 -6.83 -5.04
C VAL A 293 8.93 -6.46 -4.24
N GLY A 294 7.81 -6.16 -4.91
CA GLY A 294 6.53 -5.90 -4.26
C GLY A 294 6.05 -7.06 -3.38
N ARG A 295 6.13 -8.29 -3.89
CA ARG A 295 5.75 -9.49 -3.13
C ARG A 295 6.64 -9.68 -1.88
N ALA A 296 7.95 -9.53 -2.03
CA ALA A 296 8.89 -9.58 -0.91
C ALA A 296 8.63 -8.48 0.13
N CYS A 297 8.41 -7.24 -0.33
CA CYS A 297 8.12 -6.07 0.52
C CYS A 297 6.84 -6.27 1.32
N GLN A 298 5.80 -6.82 0.69
CA GLN A 298 4.54 -7.08 1.36
C GLN A 298 4.70 -8.16 2.44
N ARG A 299 5.43 -9.26 2.18
CA ARG A 299 5.72 -10.28 3.22
C ARG A 299 6.54 -9.71 4.37
N PHE A 300 7.53 -8.85 4.11
CA PHE A 300 8.29 -8.16 5.16
C PHE A 300 7.39 -7.34 6.09
N GLY A 301 6.37 -6.70 5.54
CA GLY A 301 5.45 -5.86 6.29
C GLY A 301 4.44 -6.62 7.16
N LEU A 302 4.24 -7.92 6.92
CA LEU A 302 3.23 -8.77 7.57
C LEU A 302 3.83 -9.58 8.74
#